data_AF-A0A955JR27-F1
#
_entry.id   AF-A0A955JR27-F1
#
_cell.length_a   1.000
_cell.length_b   1.000
_cell.length_c   1.000
_cell.angle_alpha   90.00
_cell.angle_beta   90.00
_cell.angle_gamma   90.00
#
_symmetry.space_group_name_H-M   'P 1'
#
loop_
_entity.id
_entity.type
_entity.pdbx_description
1 polymer ?
#
loop_
_entity_poly.entity_id
_entity_poly.type
_entity_poly.pdbx_seq_one_letter_code
_entity_poly.pdbx_strand_id
1 'polypeptide(L)'
;MAVGNKKSSVASTKTVPSAVLIKLIFAFSILLLIASTVSWILLVRNKPENIFMGVLNNNYRTASVTRTVKQDNGYQQLEQIMRIQNRTQHVTNGVTKIQQGSASGTVIVTESVGLPNVEYIRYNSISTSQKGQNGQPLNFDDLLGIWGENKSPSDDQLSGLYQDVTLGSIFLFADFDQQTRSMMIDSIVNDK
;
A
#
# COMPACT_ATOMS: atom_id res chain seq x y z
N MET A 1 -71.22 36.06 62.69
CA MET A 1 -70.90 34.83 61.96
C MET A 1 -71.05 35.09 60.47
N ALA A 2 -69.97 35.10 59.71
CA ALA A 2 -69.98 35.20 58.25
C ALA A 2 -69.11 34.05 57.71
N VAL A 3 -69.73 33.15 56.94
CA VAL A 3 -69.08 31.96 56.37
C VAL A 3 -68.37 32.40 55.08
N GLY A 4 -67.04 32.47 55.13
CA GLY A 4 -66.20 32.81 54.00
C GLY A 4 -66.03 31.64 53.04
N ASN A 5 -66.48 31.81 51.80
CA ASN A 5 -66.44 30.80 50.75
C ASN A 5 -65.08 30.87 50.00
N LYS A 6 -64.15 29.97 50.29
CA LYS A 6 -62.85 29.85 49.60
C LYS A 6 -63.06 29.23 48.21
N LYS A 7 -62.96 30.05 47.16
CA LYS A 7 -62.86 29.55 45.78
C LYS A 7 -61.47 28.94 45.56
N SER A 8 -61.40 27.61 45.47
CA SER A 8 -60.21 26.89 45.01
C SER A 8 -60.03 27.11 43.50
N SER A 9 -58.97 27.83 43.14
CA SER A 9 -58.50 27.95 41.75
C SER A 9 -57.84 26.63 41.34
N VAL A 10 -58.49 25.89 40.45
CA VAL A 10 -57.94 24.67 39.85
C VAL A 10 -56.98 25.09 38.74
N ALA A 11 -55.68 24.85 38.95
CA ALA A 11 -54.65 25.13 37.95
C ALA A 11 -54.85 24.22 36.72
N SER A 12 -55.12 24.82 35.57
CA SER A 12 -55.24 24.12 34.28
C SER A 12 -53.86 23.62 33.83
N THR A 13 -53.63 22.32 33.94
CA THR A 13 -52.43 21.66 33.42
C THR A 13 -52.52 21.58 31.90
N LYS A 14 -51.72 22.38 31.19
CA LYS A 14 -51.59 22.31 29.73
C LYS A 14 -51.01 20.96 29.32
N THR A 15 -51.84 20.10 28.72
CA THR A 15 -51.41 18.83 28.14
C THR A 15 -50.70 19.08 26.82
N VAL A 16 -49.44 18.65 26.69
CA VAL A 16 -48.70 18.70 25.43
C VAL A 16 -49.36 17.72 24.44
N PRO A 17 -49.64 18.13 23.18
CA PRO A 17 -50.25 17.24 22.20
C PRO A 17 -49.33 16.03 21.92
N SER A 18 -49.89 14.82 21.96
CA SER A 18 -49.18 13.55 21.82
C SER A 18 -48.29 13.45 20.57
N ALA A 19 -48.67 14.13 19.48
CA ALA A 19 -47.88 14.21 18.25
C ALA A 19 -46.54 14.95 18.40
N VAL A 20 -46.45 15.94 19.30
CA VAL A 20 -45.20 16.67 19.58
C VAL A 20 -44.25 15.80 20.40
N LEU A 21 -44.79 15.02 21.35
CA LEU A 21 -44.01 14.10 22.16
C LEU A 21 -43.36 12.98 21.32
N ILE A 22 -44.10 12.40 20.36
CA ILE A 22 -43.57 11.39 19.43
C ILE A 22 -42.43 11.95 18.58
N LYS A 23 -42.58 13.18 18.04
CA LYS A 23 -41.53 13.83 17.26
C LYS A 23 -40.26 14.10 18.08
N LEU A 24 -40.42 14.51 19.34
CA LEU A 24 -39.29 14.73 20.24
C LEU A 24 -38.56 13.43 20.59
N ILE A 25 -39.30 12.35 20.88
CA ILE A 25 -38.70 11.03 21.13
C ILE A 25 -37.93 10.56 19.90
N PHE A 26 -38.50 10.70 18.70
CA PHE A 26 -37.84 10.28 17.47
C PHE A 26 -36.57 11.10 17.20
N ALA A 27 -36.62 12.42 17.36
CA ALA A 27 -35.46 13.29 17.22
C ALA A 27 -34.36 12.94 18.25
N PHE A 28 -34.74 12.66 19.50
CA PHE A 28 -33.80 12.26 20.54
C PHE A 28 -33.16 10.89 20.26
N SER A 29 -33.94 9.92 19.78
CA SER A 29 -33.41 8.61 19.37
C SER A 29 -32.40 8.71 18.23
N ILE A 30 -32.67 9.56 17.23
CA ILE A 30 -31.71 9.83 16.16
C ILE A 30 -30.43 10.46 16.73
N LEU A 31 -30.57 11.43 17.63
CA LEU A 31 -29.43 12.11 18.23
C LEU A 31 -28.55 11.15 19.04
N LEU A 32 -29.15 10.24 19.81
CA LEU A 32 -28.43 9.19 20.52
C LEU A 32 -27.70 8.24 19.56
N LEU A 33 -28.35 7.85 18.46
CA LEU A 33 -27.73 6.99 17.45
C LEU A 33 -26.51 7.66 16.81
N ILE A 34 -26.60 8.95 16.49
CA ILE A 34 -25.48 9.73 15.96
C ILE A 34 -24.35 9.82 16.98
N ALA A 35 -24.65 10.18 18.24
CA ALA A 35 -23.64 10.29 19.29
C ALA A 35 -22.92 8.96 19.54
N SER A 36 -23.65 7.84 19.58
CA SER A 36 -23.08 6.50 19.72
C SER A 36 -22.19 6.13 18.53
N THR A 37 -22.62 6.47 17.31
CA THR A 37 -21.86 6.18 16.10
C THR A 37 -20.55 6.98 16.08
N VAL A 38 -20.60 8.28 16.38
CA VAL A 38 -19.41 9.14 16.46
C VAL A 38 -18.46 8.66 17.54
N SER A 39 -18.98 8.31 18.73
CA SER A 39 -18.17 7.78 19.83
C SER A 39 -17.44 6.50 19.44
N TRP A 40 -18.12 5.56 18.76
CA TRP A 40 -17.49 4.33 18.26
C TRP A 40 -16.40 4.61 17.22
N ILE A 41 -16.64 5.54 16.29
CA ILE A 41 -15.63 5.93 15.28
C ILE A 41 -14.39 6.51 15.96
N LEU A 42 -14.55 7.41 16.92
CA LEU A 42 -13.43 8.09 17.56
C LEU A 42 -12.68 7.19 18.56
N LEU A 43 -13.40 6.37 19.33
CA LEU A 43 -12.80 5.59 20.42
C LEU A 43 -12.42 4.18 20.04
N VAL A 44 -13.06 3.57 19.03
CA VAL A 44 -12.77 2.19 18.62
C VAL A 44 -12.02 2.19 17.31
N ARG A 45 -12.57 2.81 16.27
CA ARG A 45 -11.97 2.76 14.92
C ARG A 45 -10.64 3.52 14.82
N ASN A 46 -10.51 4.67 15.48
CA ASN A 46 -9.32 5.51 15.39
C ASN A 46 -8.21 5.15 16.39
N LYS A 47 -8.34 4.05 17.15
CA LYS A 47 -7.24 3.57 17.99
C LYS A 47 -6.05 3.20 17.09
N PRO A 48 -4.82 3.70 17.37
CA PRO A 48 -3.63 3.41 16.57
C PRO A 48 -3.40 1.91 16.36
N GLU A 49 -3.68 1.10 17.37
CA GLU A 49 -3.60 -0.36 17.32
C GLU A 49 -4.50 -0.97 16.24
N ASN A 50 -5.78 -0.56 16.17
CA ASN A 50 -6.72 -1.07 15.17
C ASN A 50 -6.34 -0.64 13.75
N ILE A 51 -5.79 0.56 13.61
CA ILE A 51 -5.27 1.05 12.32
C ILE A 51 -4.03 0.24 11.92
N PHE A 52 -3.08 0.04 12.82
CA PHE A 52 -1.88 -0.75 12.59
C PHE A 52 -2.22 -2.18 12.17
N MET A 53 -3.10 -2.84 12.92
CA MET A 53 -3.56 -4.21 12.63
C MET A 53 -4.33 -4.29 11.31
N GLY A 54 -5.12 -3.25 11.01
CA GLY A 54 -5.79 -3.12 9.71
C GLY A 54 -4.80 -3.04 8.55
N VAL A 55 -3.75 -2.22 8.68
CA VAL A 55 -2.67 -2.09 7.68
C VAL A 55 -1.91 -3.40 7.54
N LEU A 56 -1.54 -4.04 8.65
CA LEU A 56 -0.82 -5.31 8.66
C LEU A 56 -1.62 -6.43 7.97
N ASN A 57 -2.89 -6.58 8.36
CA ASN A 57 -3.80 -7.55 7.74
C ASN A 57 -4.03 -7.26 6.25
N ASN A 58 -4.06 -6.00 5.84
CA ASN A 58 -4.15 -5.63 4.43
C ASN A 58 -2.86 -5.98 3.67
N ASN A 59 -1.69 -5.69 4.25
CA ASN A 59 -0.41 -5.98 3.62
C ASN A 59 -0.15 -7.48 3.46
N TYR A 60 -0.59 -8.31 4.42
CA TYR A 60 -0.56 -9.78 4.35
C TYR A 60 -1.62 -10.41 3.42
N ARG A 61 -2.43 -9.59 2.76
CA ARG A 61 -3.35 -10.00 1.68
C ARG A 61 -2.90 -9.48 0.32
N THR A 62 -1.77 -8.77 0.26
CA THR A 62 -1.31 -8.13 -0.97
C THR A 62 -0.47 -9.12 -1.78
N ALA A 63 -1.10 -9.67 -2.81
CA ALA A 63 -0.51 -10.67 -3.70
C ALA A 63 0.71 -10.16 -4.49
N SER A 64 0.77 -8.86 -4.79
CA SER A 64 1.89 -8.27 -5.51
C SER A 64 2.01 -6.78 -5.25
N VAL A 65 3.24 -6.28 -5.26
CA VAL A 65 3.53 -4.85 -5.14
C VAL A 65 4.38 -4.41 -6.32
N THR A 66 4.05 -3.26 -6.88
CA THR A 66 4.85 -2.60 -7.92
C THR A 66 5.51 -1.35 -7.33
N ARG A 67 6.82 -1.24 -7.47
CA ARG A 67 7.62 -0.08 -7.08
C ARG A 67 8.19 0.58 -8.33
N THR A 68 7.96 1.88 -8.46
CA THR A 68 8.57 2.70 -9.51
C THR A 68 9.57 3.66 -8.88
N VAL A 69 10.84 3.56 -9.28
CA VAL A 69 11.90 4.47 -8.88
C VAL A 69 12.23 5.35 -10.08
N LYS A 70 12.16 6.67 -9.90
CA LYS A 70 12.56 7.66 -10.90
C LYS A 70 13.66 8.52 -10.30
N GLN A 71 14.78 8.62 -11.00
CA GLN A 71 15.89 9.47 -10.62
C GLN A 71 16.31 10.29 -11.84
N ASP A 72 16.43 11.59 -11.65
CA ASP A 72 16.91 12.53 -12.66
C ASP A 72 18.04 13.35 -12.03
N ASN A 73 19.24 13.29 -12.61
CA ASN A 73 20.40 14.07 -12.18
C ASN A 73 20.86 15.08 -13.26
N GLY A 74 19.98 15.42 -14.21
CA GLY A 74 20.23 16.35 -15.32
C GLY A 74 20.99 15.75 -16.51
N TYR A 75 21.94 14.84 -16.27
CA TYR A 75 22.71 14.16 -17.33
C TYR A 75 22.30 12.70 -17.54
N GLN A 76 21.64 12.11 -16.56
CA GLN A 76 21.18 10.73 -16.55
C GLN A 76 19.80 10.66 -15.92
N GLN A 77 18.91 9.95 -16.62
CA GLN A 77 17.60 9.59 -16.13
C GLN A 77 17.56 8.08 -15.93
N LEU A 78 17.10 7.66 -14.76
CA LEU A 78 16.88 6.27 -14.39
C LEU A 78 15.40 6.12 -14.07
N GLU A 79 14.72 5.22 -14.78
CA GLU A 79 13.37 4.78 -14.48
C GLU A 79 13.39 3.26 -14.29
N GLN A 80 13.09 2.82 -13.07
CA GLN A 80 13.08 1.40 -12.72
C GLN A 80 11.70 1.03 -12.20
N ILE A 81 11.05 0.08 -12.86
CA ILE A 81 9.75 -0.46 -12.48
C ILE A 81 9.98 -1.90 -12.04
N MET A 82 9.76 -2.18 -10.76
CA MET A 82 9.91 -3.51 -10.18
C MET A 82 8.57 -4.00 -9.68
N ARG A 83 8.29 -5.28 -9.84
CA ARG A 83 7.09 -5.94 -9.34
C ARG A 83 7.47 -7.22 -8.62
N ILE A 84 7.17 -7.30 -7.33
CA ILE A 84 7.25 -8.55 -6.57
C ILE A 84 5.90 -9.25 -6.58
N GLN A 85 5.92 -10.56 -6.76
CA GLN A 85 4.77 -11.44 -6.60
C GLN A 85 5.00 -12.30 -5.35
N ASN A 86 4.08 -12.21 -4.39
CA ASN A 86 4.14 -12.87 -3.09
C ASN A 86 3.38 -14.19 -3.05
N ARG A 87 2.99 -14.74 -4.20
CA ARG A 87 2.30 -16.02 -4.32
C ARG A 87 3.28 -17.19 -4.15
N THR A 88 2.84 -18.40 -4.47
CA THR A 88 3.57 -19.68 -4.38
C THR A 88 4.99 -19.68 -4.97
N GLN A 89 5.35 -18.69 -5.79
CA GLN A 89 6.70 -18.46 -6.28
C GLN A 89 7.08 -17.01 -5.99
N HIS A 90 8.08 -16.81 -5.12
CA HIS A 90 8.63 -15.50 -4.81
C HIS A 90 9.48 -14.99 -5.97
N VAL A 91 8.84 -14.39 -6.96
CA VAL A 91 9.49 -13.87 -8.17
C VAL A 91 9.33 -12.37 -8.22
N THR A 92 10.44 -11.69 -8.47
CA THR A 92 10.49 -10.26 -8.73
C THR A 92 10.82 -10.05 -10.21
N ASN A 93 10.08 -9.17 -10.87
CA ASN A 93 10.37 -8.77 -12.26
C ASN A 93 10.65 -7.29 -12.29
N GLY A 94 11.66 -6.87 -13.06
CA GLY A 94 12.10 -5.49 -13.16
C GLY A 94 12.25 -5.08 -14.62
N VAL A 95 11.91 -3.83 -14.91
CA VAL A 95 12.34 -3.15 -16.13
C VAL A 95 13.08 -1.90 -15.72
N THR A 96 14.33 -1.77 -16.17
CA THR A 96 15.15 -0.60 -15.90
C THR A 96 15.46 0.10 -17.21
N LYS A 97 15.13 1.39 -17.26
CA LYS A 97 15.46 2.29 -18.36
C LYS A 97 16.48 3.30 -17.87
N ILE A 98 17.63 3.33 -18.53
CA ILE A 98 18.69 4.30 -18.30
C ILE A 98 18.81 5.15 -19.55
N GLN A 99 18.74 6.46 -19.40
CA GLN A 99 18.99 7.43 -20.46
C GLN A 99 20.15 8.32 -20.04
N GLN A 100 21.19 8.42 -20.86
CA GLN A 100 22.39 9.20 -20.60
C GLN A 100 22.60 10.26 -21.70
N GLY A 101 22.80 11.51 -21.31
CA GLY A 101 23.02 12.66 -22.19
C GLY A 101 21.75 13.42 -22.58
N SER A 102 21.91 14.58 -23.23
CA SER A 102 20.80 15.38 -23.75
C SER A 102 20.34 14.89 -25.13
N ALA A 103 19.01 14.93 -25.39
CA ALA A 103 18.22 14.74 -26.63
C ALA A 103 18.58 13.60 -27.63
N SER A 104 19.86 13.34 -27.88
CA SER A 104 20.42 12.27 -28.73
C SER A 104 21.20 11.23 -27.90
N GLY A 105 20.90 11.14 -26.61
CA GLY A 105 21.62 10.33 -25.63
C GLY A 105 21.46 8.82 -25.80
N THR A 106 22.34 8.05 -25.14
CA THR A 106 22.24 6.59 -25.09
C THR A 106 21.07 6.18 -24.20
N VAL A 107 20.18 5.34 -24.72
CA VAL A 107 19.05 4.74 -24.00
C VAL A 107 19.27 3.24 -23.92
N ILE A 108 19.26 2.70 -22.71
CA ILE A 108 19.40 1.29 -22.42
C ILE A 108 18.16 0.86 -21.66
N VAL A 109 17.48 -0.19 -22.14
CA VAL A 109 16.38 -0.84 -21.45
C VAL A 109 16.79 -2.26 -21.14
N THR A 110 16.81 -2.59 -19.85
CA THR A 110 17.04 -3.95 -19.35
C THR A 110 15.77 -4.51 -18.73
N GLU A 111 15.64 -5.82 -18.82
CA GLU A 111 14.62 -6.58 -18.09
C GLU A 111 15.34 -7.53 -17.14
N SER A 112 14.83 -7.63 -15.92
CA SER A 112 15.37 -8.49 -14.88
C SER A 112 14.30 -9.37 -14.26
N VAL A 113 14.68 -10.58 -13.88
CA VAL A 113 13.87 -11.55 -13.15
C VAL A 113 14.68 -12.04 -11.96
N GLY A 114 14.29 -11.62 -10.77
CA GLY A 114 14.93 -12.00 -9.51
C GLY A 114 14.13 -13.09 -8.80
N LEU A 115 14.80 -14.20 -8.54
CA LEU A 115 14.43 -15.18 -7.51
C LEU A 115 15.24 -14.88 -6.23
N PRO A 116 14.94 -15.51 -5.09
CA PRO A 116 15.66 -15.22 -3.85
C PRO A 116 17.18 -15.39 -3.97
N ASN A 117 17.67 -16.38 -4.71
CA ASN A 117 19.10 -16.73 -4.80
C ASN A 117 19.74 -16.50 -6.18
N VAL A 118 18.96 -16.15 -7.20
CA VAL A 118 19.45 -15.94 -8.56
C VAL A 118 18.71 -14.79 -9.21
N GLU A 119 19.43 -14.00 -10.01
CA GLU A 119 18.87 -12.94 -10.81
C GLU A 119 19.25 -13.16 -12.28
N TYR A 120 18.26 -13.06 -13.15
CA TYR A 120 18.44 -13.06 -14.59
C TYR A 120 18.27 -11.65 -15.12
N ILE A 121 19.18 -11.20 -15.99
CA ILE A 121 19.12 -9.87 -16.60
C ILE A 121 19.35 -10.00 -18.10
N ARG A 122 18.57 -9.28 -18.91
CA ARG A 122 18.80 -9.15 -20.35
C ARG A 122 18.68 -7.71 -20.82
N TYR A 123 19.38 -7.38 -21.90
CA TYR A 123 19.14 -6.15 -22.64
C TYR A 123 17.94 -6.34 -23.56
N ASN A 124 16.91 -5.53 -23.38
CA ASN A 124 15.72 -5.53 -24.23
C ASN A 124 15.89 -4.56 -25.41
N SER A 125 16.49 -3.39 -25.17
CA SER A 125 16.88 -2.46 -26.23
C SER A 125 18.07 -1.60 -25.83
N ILE A 126 18.90 -1.26 -26.82
CA ILE A 126 20.01 -0.31 -26.71
C ILE A 126 19.92 0.62 -27.91
N SER A 127 19.78 1.92 -27.65
CA SER A 127 19.82 2.97 -28.66
C SER A 127 20.92 3.95 -28.31
N THR A 128 21.81 4.26 -29.25
CA THR A 128 22.91 5.20 -29.00
C THR A 128 23.23 6.01 -30.25
N SER A 129 23.58 7.28 -30.07
CA SER A 129 24.14 8.11 -31.14
C SER A 129 25.65 7.94 -31.30
N GLN A 130 26.30 7.18 -30.40
CA GLN A 130 27.73 6.93 -30.45
C GLN A 130 28.11 6.08 -31.67
N LYS A 131 29.23 6.44 -32.29
CA LYS A 131 29.79 5.77 -33.45
C LYS A 131 31.04 4.98 -33.05
N GLY A 132 31.26 3.84 -33.69
CA GLY A 132 32.47 3.05 -33.51
C GLY A 132 33.70 3.72 -34.14
N GLN A 133 34.88 3.10 -33.97
CA GLN A 133 36.14 3.60 -34.53
C GLN A 133 36.09 3.81 -36.07
N ASN A 134 35.21 3.07 -36.75
CA ASN A 134 35.03 3.13 -38.20
C ASN A 134 34.01 4.19 -38.65
N GLY A 135 33.50 5.02 -37.73
CA GLY A 135 32.47 6.03 -38.01
C GLY A 135 31.06 5.48 -38.26
N GLN A 136 30.87 4.16 -38.20
CA GLN A 136 29.58 3.50 -38.32
C GLN A 136 28.81 3.50 -37.00
N PRO A 137 27.47 3.46 -37.01
CA PRO A 137 26.67 3.23 -35.81
C PRO A 137 27.08 1.93 -35.12
N LEU A 138 27.12 1.93 -33.79
CA LEU A 138 27.33 0.70 -33.03
C LEU A 138 26.12 -0.22 -33.19
N ASN A 139 26.35 -1.48 -33.58
CA ASN A 139 25.32 -2.51 -33.58
C ASN A 139 25.42 -3.35 -32.30
N PHE A 140 24.28 -3.56 -31.63
CA PHE A 140 24.16 -4.38 -30.42
C PHE A 140 23.17 -5.54 -30.58
N ASP A 141 22.71 -5.85 -31.80
CA ASP A 141 21.73 -6.91 -32.06
C ASP A 141 22.16 -8.25 -31.46
N ASP A 142 23.47 -8.54 -31.48
CA ASP A 142 24.05 -9.76 -30.91
C ASP A 142 23.96 -9.84 -29.37
N LEU A 143 23.70 -8.73 -28.68
CA LEU A 143 23.57 -8.68 -27.22
C LEU A 143 22.10 -8.63 -26.77
N LEU A 144 21.16 -8.34 -27.68
CA LEU A 144 19.75 -8.18 -27.32
C LEU A 144 19.10 -9.54 -27.06
N GLY A 145 18.29 -9.60 -26.01
CA GLY A 145 17.50 -10.79 -25.69
C GLY A 145 18.26 -11.93 -24.98
N ILE A 146 19.58 -11.83 -24.84
CA ILE A 146 20.40 -12.82 -24.13
C ILE A 146 20.26 -12.63 -22.62
N TRP A 147 19.89 -13.70 -21.91
CA TRP A 147 19.83 -13.71 -20.44
C TRP A 147 21.20 -14.00 -19.84
N GLY A 148 21.71 -13.08 -19.05
CA GLY A 148 22.80 -13.32 -18.10
C GLY A 148 22.24 -13.82 -16.77
N GLU A 149 22.92 -14.79 -16.16
CA GLU A 149 22.64 -15.26 -14.81
C GLU A 149 23.62 -14.61 -13.83
N ASN A 150 23.09 -14.01 -12.78
CA ASN A 150 23.85 -13.53 -11.63
C ASN A 150 23.39 -14.33 -10.40
N LYS A 151 24.23 -15.25 -9.96
CA LYS A 151 23.95 -16.10 -8.80
C LYS A 151 24.58 -15.47 -7.57
N SER A 152 23.83 -15.44 -6.47
CA SER A 152 24.35 -14.91 -5.22
C SER A 152 25.55 -15.75 -4.73
N PRO A 153 26.66 -15.15 -4.27
CA PRO A 153 27.88 -15.88 -3.92
C PRO A 153 27.73 -16.79 -2.68
N SER A 154 26.63 -16.65 -1.93
CA SER A 154 26.27 -17.49 -0.80
C SER A 154 24.75 -17.71 -0.77
N ASP A 155 24.29 -18.89 -0.35
CA ASP A 155 22.86 -19.21 -0.23
C ASP A 155 22.11 -18.28 0.75
N ASP A 156 22.83 -17.64 1.67
CA ASP A 156 22.28 -16.70 2.66
C ASP A 156 22.13 -15.25 2.12
N GLN A 157 22.61 -14.96 0.91
CA GLN A 157 22.49 -13.62 0.31
C GLN A 157 21.36 -13.59 -0.72
N LEU A 158 20.43 -12.67 -0.54
CA LEU A 158 19.37 -12.42 -1.51
C LEU A 158 19.95 -11.81 -2.80
N SER A 159 19.38 -12.15 -3.96
CA SER A 159 19.73 -11.49 -5.23
C SER A 159 19.42 -9.99 -5.19
N GLY A 160 20.18 -9.16 -5.91
CA GLY A 160 20.13 -7.70 -5.81
C GLY A 160 18.73 -7.14 -6.05
N LEU A 161 18.07 -7.55 -7.14
CA LEU A 161 16.70 -7.14 -7.44
C LEU A 161 15.69 -7.59 -6.37
N TYR A 162 15.82 -8.82 -5.89
CA TYR A 162 14.92 -9.34 -4.85
C TYR A 162 15.10 -8.58 -3.54
N GLN A 163 16.35 -8.29 -3.16
CA GLN A 163 16.71 -7.50 -1.98
C GLN A 163 16.17 -6.06 -2.08
N ASP A 164 16.33 -5.41 -3.23
CA ASP A 164 15.87 -4.03 -3.45
C ASP A 164 14.35 -3.86 -3.28
N VAL A 165 13.58 -4.89 -3.63
CA VAL A 165 12.13 -4.86 -3.47
C VAL A 165 11.70 -5.33 -2.08
N THR A 166 12.33 -6.36 -1.52
CA THR A 166 11.96 -6.92 -0.21
C THR A 166 12.44 -6.10 0.98
N LEU A 167 13.72 -5.68 1.01
CA LEU A 167 14.29 -4.92 2.13
C LEU A 167 14.10 -3.41 1.97
N GLY A 168 13.96 -2.93 0.73
CA GLY A 168 13.69 -1.52 0.46
C GLY A 168 12.25 -1.09 0.76
N SER A 169 11.34 -2.04 1.02
CA SER A 169 9.97 -1.74 1.44
C SER A 169 9.86 -1.82 2.96
N ILE A 170 9.53 -0.70 3.60
CA ILE A 170 9.30 -0.59 5.06
C ILE A 170 8.10 -1.45 5.52
N PHE A 171 7.35 -2.03 4.58
CA PHE A 171 6.14 -2.80 4.86
C PHE A 171 6.29 -4.26 4.40
N LEU A 172 5.98 -5.18 5.31
CA LEU A 172 5.93 -6.61 5.02
C LEU A 172 4.69 -6.90 4.17
N PHE A 173 4.89 -7.18 2.89
CA PHE A 173 3.83 -7.65 2.01
C PHE A 173 3.93 -9.16 1.84
N ALA A 174 2.82 -9.86 2.00
CA ALA A 174 2.72 -11.29 1.78
C ALA A 174 1.33 -11.64 1.27
N ASP A 175 1.17 -12.81 0.65
CA ASP A 175 -0.13 -13.39 0.30
C ASP A 175 -0.39 -14.61 1.19
N PHE A 176 -0.66 -14.38 2.47
CA PHE A 176 -0.90 -15.47 3.42
C PHE A 176 -2.36 -15.92 3.38
N ASP A 177 -2.57 -17.22 3.48
CA ASP A 177 -3.90 -17.77 3.76
C ASP A 177 -4.42 -17.26 5.11
N GLN A 178 -5.73 -17.42 5.35
CA GLN A 178 -6.36 -16.88 6.55
C GLN A 178 -5.80 -17.44 7.86
N GLN A 179 -5.40 -18.72 7.87
CA GLN A 179 -4.89 -19.38 9.06
C GLN A 179 -3.48 -18.87 9.38
N THR A 180 -2.57 -18.92 8.41
CA THR A 180 -1.19 -18.41 8.54
C THR A 180 -1.18 -16.94 8.92
N ARG A 181 -2.04 -16.12 8.28
CA ARG A 181 -2.16 -14.70 8.61
C ARG A 181 -2.61 -14.48 10.06
N SER A 182 -3.57 -15.26 10.55
CA SER A 182 -4.04 -15.14 11.93
C SER A 182 -2.92 -15.49 12.91
N MET A 183 -2.11 -16.53 12.63
CA MET A 183 -0.97 -16.89 13.47
C MET A 183 0.11 -15.80 13.49
N MET A 184 0.45 -15.22 12.34
CA MET A 184 1.46 -14.15 12.24
C MET A 184 1.01 -12.86 12.93
N ILE A 185 -0.28 -12.53 12.82
CA ILE A 185 -0.87 -11.39 13.52
C ILE A 185 -0.85 -11.65 15.04
N ASP A 186 -1.21 -12.86 15.47
CA ASP A 186 -1.23 -13.25 16.88
C ASP A 186 0.17 -13.21 17.50
N SER A 187 1.19 -13.70 16.78
CA SER A 187 2.57 -13.59 17.24
C SER A 187 3.01 -12.13 17.42
N ILE A 188 2.64 -11.22 16.51
CA ILE A 188 3.02 -9.81 16.65
C ILE A 188 2.31 -9.12 17.83
N VAL A 189 1.09 -9.53 18.17
CA VAL A 189 0.32 -8.95 19.28
C VAL A 189 0.75 -9.50 20.64
N ASN A 190 0.99 -10.80 20.72
CA ASN A 190 1.19 -11.51 21.98
C ASN A 190 2.66 -11.69 22.37
N ASP A 191 3.61 -11.36 21.49
CA ASP A 191 5.06 -11.41 21.78
C ASP A 191 5.51 -10.19 22.60
N LYS A 192 4.80 -9.93 23.70
CA LYS A 192 5.13 -8.93 24.73
C LYS A 192 5.97 -9.52 25.85
#